data_AF-A0A9D3PKB3-F1
#
_entry.id   AF-A0A9D3PKB3-F1
#
_cell.length_a   1.000
_cell.length_b   1.000
_cell.length_c   1.000
_cell.angle_alpha   90.00
_cell.angle_beta   90.00
_cell.angle_gamma   90.00
#
_symmetry.space_group_name_H-M   'P 1'
#
loop_
_entity.id
_entity.type
_entity.pdbx_description
1 polymer ?
#
loop_
_entity_poly.entity_id
_entity_poly.type
_entity_poly.pdbx_seq_one_letter_code
_entity_poly.pdbx_strand_id
1 'polypeptide(L)'
;MVVVLLNMLIAMINSSYQEIEDDADVEWKFARSKLWLSYFDNGKTLPPPFSIVPSPKSFFQCIKRAFNLLRCKHRRLKKDIELGMDSSKSRLNLFTQSNLRIAESHSFNSILNQPTRYQQIMKRLIKRYVLKAQVDKENDEVNEGELKEIKQDISSLRYELLEDKSQATEELSLLIQKLSDKININMARCE
;
A
#
# COMPACT_ATOMS: atom_id res chain seq x y z
N MET A 1 -30.49 48.98 8.27
CA MET A 1 -29.87 47.82 8.96
C MET A 1 -30.16 46.49 8.27
N VAL A 2 -31.41 46.19 7.88
CA VAL A 2 -31.79 44.91 7.24
C VAL A 2 -31.01 44.61 5.95
N VAL A 3 -30.86 45.60 5.07
CA VAL A 3 -30.17 45.42 3.77
C VAL A 3 -28.69 45.07 3.94
N VAL A 4 -28.02 45.64 4.94
CA VAL A 4 -26.59 45.38 5.21
C VAL A 4 -26.37 43.98 5.77
N LEU A 5 -27.23 43.53 6.69
CA LEU A 5 -27.17 42.18 7.26
C LEU A 5 -27.45 41.10 6.21
N LEU A 6 -28.41 41.34 5.31
CA LEU A 6 -28.72 40.44 4.21
C LEU A 6 -27.51 40.30 3.27
N ASN A 7 -26.88 41.41 2.90
CA ASN A 7 -25.70 41.39 2.03
C ASN A 7 -24.51 40.68 2.68
N MET A 8 -24.30 40.85 3.98
CA MET A 8 -23.27 40.13 4.73
C MET A 8 -23.58 38.62 4.85
N LEU A 9 -24.85 38.24 5.02
CA LEU A 9 -25.27 36.84 5.05
C LEU A 9 -25.07 36.16 3.69
N ILE A 10 -25.45 36.85 2.60
CA ILE A 10 -25.25 36.35 1.24
C ILE A 10 -23.75 36.16 0.96
N ALA A 11 -22.91 37.13 1.36
CA ALA A 11 -21.47 37.00 1.21
C ALA A 11 -20.90 35.80 2.00
N MET A 12 -21.37 35.60 3.24
CA MET A 12 -20.96 34.47 4.08
C MET A 12 -21.38 33.12 3.47
N ILE A 13 -22.62 33.00 3.00
CA ILE A 13 -23.12 31.78 2.37
C ILE A 13 -22.38 31.51 1.06
N ASN A 14 -22.14 32.53 0.23
CA ASN A 14 -21.39 32.38 -1.01
C ASN A 14 -19.96 31.90 -0.77
N SER A 15 -19.28 32.45 0.25
CA SER A 15 -17.96 31.97 0.65
C SER A 15 -18.00 30.52 1.14
N SER A 16 -18.99 30.15 1.97
CA SER A 16 -19.12 28.78 2.45
C SER A 16 -19.51 27.79 1.35
N TYR A 17 -20.28 28.26 0.35
CA TYR A 17 -20.68 27.44 -0.78
C TYR A 17 -19.48 27.11 -1.67
N GLN A 18 -18.62 28.09 -1.95
CA GLN A 18 -17.40 27.88 -2.74
C GLN A 18 -16.47 26.86 -2.07
N GLU A 19 -16.30 26.91 -0.74
CA GLU A 19 -15.49 25.94 -0.01
C GLU A 19 -16.09 24.52 -0.05
N ILE A 20 -17.42 24.40 0.02
CA ILE A 20 -18.11 23.10 0.01
C ILE A 20 -18.21 22.52 -1.42
N GLU A 21 -18.31 23.37 -2.45
CA GLU A 21 -18.47 22.95 -3.84
C GLU A 21 -17.28 22.13 -4.36
N ASP A 22 -16.05 22.50 -3.96
CA ASP A 22 -14.82 21.83 -4.37
C ASP A 22 -14.81 20.32 -4.00
N ASP A 23 -15.38 19.97 -2.84
CA ASP A 23 -15.43 18.60 -2.33
C ASP A 23 -16.82 17.93 -2.39
N ALA A 24 -17.86 18.67 -2.81
CA ALA A 24 -19.26 18.23 -2.80
C ALA A 24 -19.46 16.87 -3.50
N ASP A 25 -18.73 16.67 -4.58
CA ASP A 25 -18.81 15.47 -5.41
C ASP A 25 -18.24 14.23 -4.69
N VAL A 26 -17.17 14.41 -3.89
CA VAL A 26 -16.57 13.37 -3.05
C VAL A 26 -17.47 13.08 -1.86
N GLU A 27 -17.97 14.11 -1.19
CA GLU A 27 -18.87 13.98 -0.05
C GLU A 27 -20.19 13.30 -0.43
N TRP A 28 -20.78 13.68 -1.56
CA TRP A 28 -22.00 13.05 -2.08
C TRP A 28 -21.77 11.56 -2.39
N LYS A 29 -20.65 11.21 -3.04
CA LYS A 29 -20.28 9.81 -3.33
C LYS A 29 -20.06 9.01 -2.05
N PHE A 30 -19.47 9.61 -1.02
CA PHE A 30 -19.30 8.99 0.30
C PHE A 30 -20.65 8.73 0.99
N ALA A 31 -21.53 9.75 1.06
CA ALA A 31 -22.86 9.63 1.65
C ALA A 31 -23.71 8.59 0.91
N ARG A 32 -23.66 8.58 -0.42
CA ARG A 32 -24.34 7.58 -1.26
C ARG A 32 -23.83 6.16 -1.01
N SER A 33 -22.52 5.98 -0.87
CA SER A 33 -21.93 4.67 -0.58
C SER A 33 -22.33 4.16 0.80
N LYS A 34 -22.39 5.05 1.80
CA LYS A 34 -22.88 4.74 3.16
C LYS A 34 -24.34 4.31 3.15
N LEU A 35 -25.18 4.97 2.36
CA LEU A 35 -26.55 4.55 2.13
C LEU A 35 -26.60 3.15 1.51
N TRP A 36 -25.88 2.89 0.43
CA TRP A 36 -25.85 1.57 -0.21
C TRP A 36 -25.37 0.47 0.73
N LEU A 37 -24.33 0.72 1.52
CA LEU A 37 -23.81 -0.23 2.51
C LEU A 37 -24.90 -0.63 3.54
N SER A 38 -25.74 0.33 3.96
CA SER A 38 -26.87 0.05 4.86
C SER A 38 -27.93 -0.90 4.30
N TYR A 39 -27.99 -1.06 2.97
CA TYR A 39 -28.90 -1.99 2.28
C TYR A 39 -28.23 -3.33 1.93
N PHE A 40 -26.90 -3.38 1.83
CA PHE A 40 -26.16 -4.62 1.54
C PHE A 40 -26.18 -5.62 2.71
N ASP A 41 -26.42 -5.16 3.94
CA ASP A 41 -26.55 -6.05 5.08
C ASP A 41 -27.82 -6.88 4.98
N ASN A 42 -27.65 -8.21 4.90
CA ASN A 42 -28.67 -9.25 4.73
C ASN A 42 -29.76 -9.31 5.85
N GLY A 43 -29.81 -8.33 6.75
CA GLY A 43 -30.76 -8.25 7.86
C GLY A 43 -32.12 -7.62 7.52
N LYS A 44 -32.24 -6.93 6.37
CA LYS A 44 -33.46 -6.21 5.96
C LYS A 44 -33.90 -6.58 4.54
N THR A 45 -34.04 -7.88 4.25
CA THR A 45 -34.49 -8.37 2.94
C THR A 45 -35.95 -8.05 2.62
N LEU A 46 -36.61 -7.23 3.44
CA LEU A 46 -38.02 -6.89 3.34
C LEU A 46 -38.19 -5.38 3.61
N PRO A 47 -38.84 -4.62 2.72
CA PRO A 47 -39.15 -3.22 2.97
C PRO A 47 -40.08 -3.11 4.19
N PRO A 48 -39.98 -2.05 5.03
CA PRO A 48 -41.03 -1.73 6.00
C PRO A 48 -42.37 -1.63 5.23
N PRO A 49 -43.44 -2.39 5.53
CA PRO A 49 -43.89 -3.01 6.78
C PRO A 49 -43.59 -4.51 7.01
N PHE A 50 -42.87 -5.18 6.10
CA PHE A 50 -42.62 -6.63 6.18
C PHE A 50 -41.43 -7.02 7.08
N SER A 51 -40.83 -6.04 7.77
CA SER A 51 -39.73 -6.23 8.73
C SER A 51 -40.13 -6.92 10.05
N ILE A 52 -41.42 -7.18 10.26
CA ILE A 52 -41.96 -7.79 11.50
C ILE A 52 -41.96 -9.32 11.43
N VAL A 53 -41.93 -9.92 10.24
CA VAL A 53 -41.90 -11.38 10.10
C VAL A 53 -40.44 -11.84 10.05
N PRO A 54 -39.89 -12.45 11.12
CA PRO A 54 -38.54 -12.97 11.09
C PRO A 54 -38.42 -14.00 9.97
N SER A 55 -37.35 -13.91 9.16
CA SER A 55 -37.14 -14.86 8.07
C SER A 55 -37.06 -16.30 8.63
N PRO A 56 -37.63 -17.31 7.94
CA PRO A 56 -37.61 -18.70 8.39
C PRO A 56 -36.19 -19.22 8.68
N LYS A 57 -35.19 -18.68 7.97
CA LYS A 57 -33.76 -19.00 8.16
C LYS A 57 -33.20 -18.49 9.49
N SER A 58 -33.61 -17.29 9.93
CA SER A 58 -33.21 -16.73 11.23
C SER A 58 -33.81 -17.54 12.38
N PHE A 59 -35.07 -17.97 12.24
CA PHE A 59 -35.73 -18.82 13.22
C PHE A 59 -35.06 -20.19 13.37
N PHE A 60 -34.69 -20.85 12.26
CA PHE A 60 -33.96 -22.11 12.29
C PHE A 60 -32.59 -21.99 12.96
N GLN A 61 -31.83 -20.92 12.65
CA GLN A 61 -30.54 -20.67 13.29
C GLN A 61 -30.68 -20.31 14.78
N CYS A 62 -31.75 -19.61 15.16
CA CYS A 62 -32.09 -19.29 16.54
C CYS A 62 -32.47 -20.55 17.33
N ILE A 63 -33.32 -21.42 16.77
CA ILE A 63 -33.66 -22.72 17.36
C ILE A 63 -32.39 -23.57 17.52
N LYS A 64 -31.52 -23.64 16.51
CA LYS A 64 -30.26 -24.40 16.60
C LYS A 64 -29.36 -23.88 17.73
N ARG A 65 -29.27 -22.56 17.90
CA ARG A 65 -28.56 -21.93 19.03
C ARG A 65 -29.22 -22.26 20.37
N ALA A 66 -30.54 -22.15 20.47
CA ALA A 66 -31.28 -22.48 21.69
C ALA A 66 -31.13 -23.96 22.07
N PHE A 67 -31.24 -24.87 21.10
CA PHE A 67 -31.08 -26.32 21.32
C PHE A 67 -29.65 -26.67 21.76
N ASN A 68 -28.63 -26.01 21.21
CA ASN A 68 -27.25 -26.17 21.66
C ASN A 68 -27.04 -25.64 23.09
N LEU A 69 -27.64 -24.50 23.45
CA LEU A 69 -27.61 -23.96 24.80
C LEU A 69 -28.34 -24.86 25.81
N LEU A 70 -29.50 -25.40 25.43
CA LEU A 70 -30.27 -26.37 26.20
C LEU A 70 -29.52 -27.69 26.35
N ARG A 71 -28.85 -28.21 25.31
CA ARG A 71 -27.97 -29.39 25.43
C ARG A 71 -26.79 -29.16 26.38
N CYS A 72 -26.20 -27.96 26.39
CA CYS A 72 -25.16 -27.59 27.36
C CYS A 72 -25.69 -27.45 28.80
N LYS A 73 -26.97 -27.10 29.01
CA LYS A 73 -27.61 -27.11 30.33
C LYS A 73 -28.03 -28.51 30.77
N HIS A 74 -28.56 -29.33 29.86
CA HIS A 74 -28.98 -30.69 30.16
C HIS A 74 -27.77 -31.59 30.53
N ARG A 75 -26.61 -31.36 29.92
CA ARG A 75 -25.34 -32.02 30.29
C ARG A 75 -24.75 -31.55 31.63
N ARG A 76 -25.17 -30.38 32.13
CA ARG A 76 -24.82 -29.89 33.47
C ARG A 76 -25.73 -30.50 34.55
N LEU A 77 -27.05 -30.51 34.33
CA LEU A 77 -27.99 -31.13 35.26
C LEU A 77 -27.76 -32.65 35.43
N LYS A 78 -27.35 -33.35 34.35
CA LYS A 78 -26.99 -34.78 34.45
C LYS A 78 -25.68 -35.01 35.23
N LYS A 79 -24.74 -34.07 35.20
CA LYS A 79 -23.48 -34.14 35.96
C LYS A 79 -23.67 -33.96 37.46
N ASP A 80 -24.70 -33.21 37.87
CA ASP A 80 -24.97 -32.99 39.30
C ASP A 80 -25.67 -34.21 39.96
N ILE A 81 -26.38 -35.03 39.17
CA ILE A 81 -27.01 -36.28 39.63
C ILE A 81 -26.03 -37.46 39.63
N GLU A 82 -25.05 -37.47 38.71
CA GLU A 82 -23.99 -38.50 38.66
C GLU A 82 -22.82 -38.21 39.64
N LEU A 83 -22.74 -37.02 40.24
CA LEU A 83 -21.67 -36.63 41.19
C LEU A 83 -21.81 -37.23 42.61
N GLY A 84 -22.44 -38.40 42.73
CA GLY A 84 -22.47 -39.22 43.94
C GLY A 84 -21.55 -40.44 43.89
N MET A 85 -21.00 -40.79 42.71
CA MET A 85 -20.14 -41.97 42.55
C MET A 85 -18.99 -41.69 41.57
N ASP A 86 -17.80 -42.05 42.02
CA ASP A 86 -16.53 -42.14 41.31
C ASP A 86 -15.81 -40.85 40.89
N SER A 87 -14.91 -40.50 41.81
CA SER A 87 -13.58 -39.95 41.54
C SER A 87 -12.87 -40.59 40.33
N SER A 88 -12.28 -39.72 39.51
CA SER A 88 -11.14 -39.93 38.61
C SER A 88 -11.42 -39.90 37.10
N LYS A 89 -10.64 -39.03 36.45
CA LYS A 89 -10.30 -38.94 35.01
C LYS A 89 -11.14 -37.99 34.16
N SER A 90 -10.39 -37.13 33.47
CA SER A 90 -10.77 -36.31 32.31
C SER A 90 -11.34 -34.91 32.57
N ARG A 91 -10.53 -34.06 33.22
CA ARG A 91 -10.48 -32.61 32.92
C ARG A 91 -9.36 -32.34 31.93
N LEU A 92 -9.56 -32.64 30.66
CA LEU A 92 -8.80 -32.07 29.57
C LEU A 92 -9.59 -32.32 28.28
N ASN A 93 -9.54 -31.39 27.33
CA ASN A 93 -10.25 -31.37 26.05
C ASN A 93 -11.58 -30.57 26.05
N LEU A 94 -11.49 -29.23 26.15
CA LEU A 94 -12.23 -28.37 25.19
C LEU A 94 -11.79 -26.89 25.13
N PHE A 95 -10.74 -26.44 25.83
CA PHE A 95 -10.43 -24.99 25.84
C PHE A 95 -8.98 -24.61 25.48
N THR A 96 -8.17 -25.55 25.01
CA THR A 96 -6.79 -25.25 24.58
C THR A 96 -6.47 -25.87 23.22
N GLN A 97 -7.46 -25.92 22.32
CA GLN A 97 -7.24 -26.27 20.92
C GLN A 97 -7.12 -24.99 20.07
N SER A 98 -6.29 -24.04 20.52
CA SER A 98 -5.94 -22.86 19.72
C SER A 98 -4.48 -22.44 19.85
N ASN A 99 -3.66 -23.11 20.67
CA ASN A 99 -2.23 -22.81 20.77
C ASN A 99 -1.46 -24.11 21.05
N LEU A 100 -0.37 -24.34 20.30
CA LEU A 100 0.59 -25.47 20.40
C LEU A 100 0.24 -26.77 19.64
N ARG A 101 0.45 -26.74 18.32
CA ARG A 101 1.26 -27.76 17.64
C ARG A 101 2.34 -27.08 16.80
N ILE A 102 3.26 -26.46 17.53
CA ILE A 102 4.62 -26.16 17.08
C ILE A 102 5.40 -27.44 17.37
N ALA A 103 5.61 -28.27 16.35
CA ALA A 103 6.68 -29.28 16.26
C ALA A 103 6.34 -30.25 15.11
N GLU A 104 6.65 -29.82 13.89
CA GLU A 104 7.12 -30.66 12.78
C GLU A 104 7.65 -29.70 11.71
N SER A 105 8.73 -29.05 12.13
CA SER A 105 9.62 -28.22 11.34
C SER A 105 10.09 -28.98 10.09
N HIS A 106 10.12 -28.28 8.95
CA HIS A 106 10.78 -28.61 7.66
C HIS A 106 9.87 -28.72 6.43
N SER A 107 8.57 -29.06 6.53
CA SER A 107 7.70 -29.18 5.33
C SER A 107 6.70 -28.02 5.13
N PHE A 108 6.30 -27.30 6.19
CA PHE A 108 5.20 -26.32 6.12
C PHE A 108 5.60 -24.89 5.71
N ASN A 109 6.91 -24.57 5.70
CA ASN A 109 7.38 -23.24 5.31
C ASN A 109 7.13 -22.97 3.82
N SER A 110 6.96 -23.98 2.96
CA SER A 110 6.63 -23.76 1.54
C SER A 110 5.16 -23.39 1.32
N ILE A 111 4.25 -23.78 2.23
CA ILE A 111 2.80 -23.56 2.09
C ILE A 111 2.37 -22.20 2.67
N LEU A 112 3.04 -21.71 3.73
CA LEU A 112 2.78 -20.38 4.30
C LEU A 112 3.37 -19.23 3.45
N ASN A 113 4.26 -19.56 2.52
CA ASN A 113 4.99 -18.60 1.69
C ASN A 113 4.35 -18.35 0.31
N GLN A 114 3.15 -18.87 0.04
CA GLN A 114 2.40 -18.37 -1.11
C GLN A 114 1.78 -17.02 -0.73
N PRO A 115 2.23 -15.90 -1.32
CA PRO A 115 1.61 -14.63 -1.04
C PRO A 115 0.14 -14.76 -1.41
N THR A 116 -0.72 -14.50 -0.42
CA THR A 116 -2.18 -14.51 -0.61
C THR A 116 -2.52 -13.66 -1.82
N ARG A 117 -3.61 -14.00 -2.54
CA ARG A 117 -4.07 -13.21 -3.69
C ARG A 117 -4.14 -11.70 -3.37
N TYR A 118 -4.51 -11.37 -2.13
CA TYR A 118 -4.46 -10.01 -1.60
C TYR A 118 -3.04 -9.41 -1.60
N GLN A 119 -2.04 -10.09 -1.03
CA GLN A 119 -0.64 -9.62 -1.03
C GLN A 119 -0.09 -9.44 -2.46
N GLN A 120 -0.44 -10.33 -3.39
CA GLN A 120 -0.05 -10.19 -4.80
C GLN A 120 -0.69 -8.96 -5.45
N ILE A 121 -1.99 -8.72 -5.21
CA ILE A 121 -2.71 -7.54 -5.69
C ILE A 121 -2.12 -6.27 -5.07
N MET A 122 -1.90 -6.27 -3.76
CA MET A 122 -1.33 -5.14 -3.03
C MET A 122 0.06 -4.79 -3.57
N LYS A 123 0.93 -5.78 -3.80
CA LYS A 123 2.25 -5.56 -4.40
C LYS A 123 2.15 -4.91 -5.80
N ARG A 124 1.19 -5.34 -6.62
CA ARG A 124 0.95 -4.74 -7.94
C ARG A 124 0.40 -3.31 -7.85
N LEU A 125 -0.53 -3.05 -6.93
CA LEU A 125 -1.09 -1.71 -6.69
C LEU A 125 -0.02 -0.74 -6.21
N ILE A 126 0.79 -1.15 -5.23
CA ILE A 126 1.92 -0.36 -4.72
C ILE A 126 2.89 -0.06 -5.86
N LYS A 127 3.27 -1.07 -6.66
CA LYS A 127 4.17 -0.86 -7.80
C LYS A 127 3.58 0.16 -8.80
N ARG A 128 2.29 0.05 -9.14
CA ARG A 128 1.63 0.99 -10.04
C ARG A 128 1.59 2.41 -9.46
N TYR A 129 1.32 2.53 -8.17
CA TYR A 129 1.30 3.82 -7.48
C TYR A 129 2.68 4.48 -7.47
N VAL A 130 3.74 3.75 -7.09
CA VAL A 130 5.11 4.28 -7.06
C VAL A 130 5.56 4.73 -8.45
N LEU A 131 5.31 3.91 -9.47
CA LEU A 131 5.64 4.28 -10.86
C LEU A 131 4.86 5.52 -11.30
N LYS A 132 3.55 5.58 -11.00
CA LYS A 132 2.74 6.75 -11.34
C LYS A 132 3.24 8.00 -10.62
N ALA A 133 3.56 7.92 -9.33
CA ALA A 133 4.07 9.05 -8.56
C ALA A 133 5.44 9.53 -9.05
N GLN A 134 6.30 8.62 -9.50
CA GLN A 134 7.59 8.98 -10.13
C GLN A 134 7.37 9.68 -11.47
N VAL A 135 6.49 9.15 -12.31
CA VAL A 135 6.14 9.76 -13.61
C VAL A 135 5.49 11.12 -13.39
N ASP A 136 4.53 11.25 -12.48
CA ASP A 136 3.87 12.52 -12.19
C ASP A 136 4.90 13.57 -11.72
N LYS A 137 5.91 13.16 -10.93
CA LYS A 137 7.04 14.02 -10.53
C LYS A 137 7.97 14.40 -11.70
N GLU A 138 8.19 13.50 -12.66
CA GLU A 138 8.97 13.81 -13.87
C GLU A 138 8.19 14.69 -14.88
N ASN A 139 6.86 14.73 -14.79
CA ASN A 139 6.02 15.62 -15.61
C ASN A 139 5.85 17.01 -14.99
N ASP A 140 6.39 17.25 -13.79
CA ASP A 140 6.45 18.59 -13.22
C ASP A 140 7.34 19.50 -14.08
N GLU A 141 7.08 20.81 -14.04
CA GLU A 141 7.83 21.78 -14.85
C GLU A 141 9.34 21.72 -14.56
N VAL A 142 10.15 21.88 -15.62
CA VAL A 142 11.62 21.79 -15.57
C VAL A 142 12.15 22.69 -14.47
N ASN A 143 12.85 22.08 -13.51
CA ASN A 143 13.33 22.79 -12.35
C ASN A 143 14.61 23.57 -12.69
N GLU A 144 14.78 24.78 -12.16
CA GLU A 144 16.00 25.58 -12.34
C GLU A 144 17.25 24.82 -11.81
N GLY A 145 17.06 23.94 -10.81
CA GLY A 145 18.09 23.05 -10.30
C GLY A 145 18.59 22.04 -11.33
N GLU A 146 17.70 21.44 -12.13
CA GLU A 146 18.05 20.48 -13.18
C GLU A 146 18.86 21.16 -14.29
N LEU A 147 18.49 22.39 -14.65
CA LEU A 147 19.25 23.17 -15.62
C LEU A 147 20.68 23.48 -15.12
N LYS A 148 20.83 23.75 -13.82
CA LYS A 148 22.14 23.99 -13.20
C LYS A 148 23.00 22.72 -13.18
N GLU A 149 22.39 21.57 -12.90
CA GLU A 149 23.06 20.26 -12.93
C GLU A 149 23.57 19.95 -14.34
N ILE A 150 22.70 20.06 -15.36
CA ILE A 150 23.11 19.84 -16.77
C ILE A 150 24.22 20.80 -17.19
N LYS A 151 24.13 22.07 -16.79
CA LYS A 151 25.19 23.05 -17.10
C LYS A 151 26.50 22.68 -16.42
N GLN A 152 26.46 22.18 -15.20
CA GLN A 152 27.62 21.72 -14.47
C GLN A 152 28.23 20.50 -15.15
N ASP A 153 27.43 19.53 -15.57
CA ASP A 153 27.88 18.32 -16.28
C ASP A 153 28.50 18.62 -17.64
N ILE A 154 27.92 19.57 -18.39
CA ILE A 154 28.52 20.04 -19.65
C ILE A 154 29.86 20.73 -19.37
N SER A 155 29.93 21.50 -18.28
CA SER A 155 31.15 22.22 -17.92
C SER A 155 32.25 21.26 -17.47
N SER A 156 31.94 20.26 -16.64
CA SER A 156 32.90 19.23 -16.21
C SER A 156 33.39 18.42 -17.40
N LEU A 157 32.48 17.95 -18.27
CA LEU A 157 32.82 17.22 -19.49
C LEU A 157 33.73 18.03 -20.42
N ARG A 158 33.47 19.34 -20.56
CA ARG A 158 34.32 20.23 -21.35
C ARG A 158 35.75 20.26 -20.80
N TYR A 159 35.92 20.35 -19.48
CA TYR A 159 37.24 20.40 -18.88
C TYR A 159 37.97 19.06 -18.99
N GLU A 160 37.28 17.94 -18.80
CA GLU A 160 37.84 16.59 -18.99
C GLU A 160 38.36 16.39 -20.43
N LEU A 161 37.56 16.72 -21.44
CA LEU A 161 37.97 16.62 -22.84
C LEU A 161 39.12 17.55 -23.22
N LEU A 162 39.20 18.73 -22.60
CA LEU A 162 40.30 19.66 -22.83
C LEU A 162 41.61 19.12 -22.25
N GLU A 163 41.54 18.51 -21.07
CA GLU A 163 42.68 17.87 -20.41
C GLU A 163 43.20 16.67 -21.22
N ASP A 164 42.29 15.79 -21.67
CA ASP A 164 42.64 14.65 -22.52
C ASP A 164 43.30 15.11 -23.82
N LYS A 165 42.77 16.18 -24.42
CA LYS A 165 43.35 16.78 -25.62
C LYS A 165 44.75 17.33 -25.34
N SER A 166 44.94 18.07 -24.25
CA SER A 166 46.27 18.60 -23.91
C SER A 166 47.27 17.47 -23.70
N GLN A 167 46.90 16.44 -22.95
CA GLN A 167 47.76 15.28 -22.70
C GLN A 167 48.13 14.57 -24.00
N ALA A 168 47.17 14.32 -24.90
CA ALA A 168 47.44 13.73 -26.21
C ALA A 168 48.37 14.60 -27.07
N THR A 169 48.22 15.93 -27.03
CA THR A 169 49.12 16.83 -27.76
C THR A 169 50.54 16.85 -27.18
N GLU A 170 50.69 16.76 -25.85
CA GLU A 170 51.99 16.64 -25.19
C GLU A 170 52.67 15.33 -25.57
N GLU A 171 51.97 14.20 -25.54
CA GLU A 171 52.50 12.90 -25.97
C GLU A 171 52.94 12.92 -27.43
N LEU A 172 52.14 13.51 -28.33
CA LEU A 172 52.50 13.69 -29.73
C LEU A 172 53.76 14.55 -29.89
N SER A 173 53.88 15.64 -29.13
CA SER A 173 55.07 16.51 -29.16
C SER A 173 56.34 15.76 -28.74
N LEU A 174 56.26 14.94 -27.69
CA LEU A 174 57.37 14.12 -27.21
C LEU A 174 57.77 13.06 -28.24
N LEU A 175 56.81 12.43 -28.92
CA LEU A 175 57.07 11.47 -29.98
C LEU A 175 57.73 12.11 -31.20
N ILE A 176 57.28 13.30 -31.61
CA ILE A 176 57.89 14.07 -32.71
C ILE A 176 59.33 14.42 -32.35
N GLN A 177 59.58 14.90 -31.13
CA GLN A 177 60.93 15.25 -30.69
C GLN A 177 61.84 14.02 -30.65
N LYS A 178 61.36 12.89 -30.13
CA LYS A 178 62.11 11.62 -30.10
C LYS A 178 62.43 11.07 -31.48
N LEU A 179 61.52 11.24 -32.45
CA LEU A 179 61.77 10.93 -33.86
C LEU A 179 62.82 11.86 -34.46
N SER A 180 62.72 13.16 -34.19
CA SER A 180 63.70 14.17 -34.62
C SER A 180 65.10 13.84 -34.10
N ASP A 181 65.24 13.54 -32.81
CA ASP A 181 66.51 13.17 -32.18
C ASP A 181 67.09 11.88 -32.79
N LYS A 182 66.25 10.87 -33.05
CA LYS A 182 66.68 9.64 -33.73
C LYS A 182 67.18 9.89 -35.16
N ILE A 183 66.51 10.76 -35.90
CA ILE A 183 66.92 11.13 -37.26
C ILE A 183 68.27 11.85 -37.22
N ASN A 184 68.43 12.81 -36.30
CA ASN A 184 69.68 13.55 -36.14
C ASN A 184 70.86 12.64 -35.74
N ILE A 185 70.63 11.69 -34.82
CA ILE A 185 71.63 10.69 -34.42
C ILE A 185 72.00 9.76 -35.59
N ASN A 186 71.02 9.33 -36.39
CA ASN A 186 71.29 8.49 -37.56
C ASN A 186 72.05 9.24 -38.66
N MET A 187 71.78 10.54 -38.83
CA MET A 187 72.49 11.38 -39.79
C MET A 187 73.95 11.62 -39.37
N ALA A 188 74.21 11.80 -38.06
CA ALA A 188 75.57 11.93 -37.51
C ALA A 188 76.39 10.62 -37.49
N ARG A 189 75.79 9.46 -37.78
CA ARG A 189 76.45 8.15 -37.81
C ARG A 189 76.82 7.70 -39.24
N CYS A 190 76.45 8.46 -40.26
CA CYS A 190 76.72 8.21 -41.68
C CYS A 190 77.81 9.11 -42.29
N GLU A 191 78.47 9.95 -41.47
CA GLU A 191 79.75 10.62 -41.78
C GLU A 191 80.90 9.87 -41.09
#